data_AF-A0A4Y7IKQ8-F1
#
_entry.id   AF-A0A4Y7IKQ8-F1
#
_cell.length_a   1.000
_cell.length_b   1.000
_cell.length_c   1.000
_cell.angle_alpha   90.00
_cell.angle_beta   90.00
_cell.angle_gamma   90.00
#
_symmetry.space_group_name_H-M   'P 1'
#
loop_
_entity.id
_entity.type
_entity.pdbx_description
1 polymer ?
#
loop_
_entity_poly.entity_id
_entity_poly.type
_entity_poly.pdbx_seq_one_letter_code
_entity_poly.pdbx_strand_id
1 'polypeptide(L)'
;MNRFRGKFESSLNYNQKQVARLGVAKDLGDNIGFLAGILCEVLPIWGALFIGAIQNLVGYGWVWLIVTQRVPEFPLWGMCILLFVGANGETYFNTAALVSCVQNFPKSRGPVVGILKGFAGLGGAIMTQIYALIYDPDHAGIIFMVAVGPAMVVFALMFIVSPVGGHKQVRPSDHSSFTFIYSVCLVLAAYLMGVMLVEDLFDPSHYVVVIFTVILFFLLLIPIVVPVSLTFLSSRRSPSEETLLPKTLKPEPITSCQDSSHEVIFSELEEEKSPEEQTTFVNEKKITALKGPDLGEDFTLTQALIKAEFWLLFSSLFLGSGSGLTVIDILGQMSQSLGYDNPYIFVSMISIWNFLGRIGGGYFSEIVGLRISKAC
;
A
#
# COMPACT_ATOMS: atom_id res chain seq x y z
N MET A 1 3.20 17.81 -4.28
CA MET A 1 4.40 18.58 -4.66
C MET A 1 4.08 20.01 -5.12
N ASN A 2 3.35 20.18 -6.22
CA ASN A 2 3.36 21.41 -7.04
C ASN A 2 2.96 22.72 -6.31
N ARG A 3 2.13 22.68 -5.27
CA ARG A 3 1.78 23.86 -4.45
C ARG A 3 2.85 24.25 -3.41
N PHE A 4 3.67 23.30 -2.94
CA PHE A 4 4.80 23.58 -2.05
C PHE A 4 5.94 24.31 -2.78
N ARG A 5 6.09 24.03 -4.08
CA ARG A 5 7.18 24.51 -4.93
C ARG A 5 7.24 26.04 -5.04
N GLY A 6 6.11 26.70 -5.29
CA GLY A 6 6.07 28.16 -5.45
C GLY A 6 6.55 28.95 -4.22
N LYS A 7 6.45 28.39 -3.00
CA LYS A 7 6.96 29.05 -1.78
C LYS A 7 8.45 28.84 -1.54
N PHE A 8 9.06 27.74 -2.01
CA PHE A 8 10.53 27.64 -2.04
C PHE A 8 11.14 28.72 -2.94
N GLU A 9 10.46 29.05 -4.05
CA GLU A 9 10.87 30.08 -4.98
C GLU A 9 10.68 31.49 -4.36
N SER A 10 9.59 31.75 -3.63
CA SER A 10 9.29 33.08 -3.06
C SER A 10 9.81 33.37 -1.64
N SER A 11 10.01 32.36 -0.77
CA SER A 11 10.41 32.56 0.63
C SER A 11 11.83 32.07 0.96
N LEU A 12 12.44 31.25 0.11
CA LEU A 12 13.80 30.74 0.27
C LEU A 12 14.72 31.15 -0.90
N ASN A 13 14.20 32.01 -1.80
CA ASN A 13 14.93 32.56 -2.95
C ASN A 13 15.54 31.48 -3.88
N TYR A 14 14.95 30.28 -3.89
CA TYR A 14 15.46 29.16 -4.69
C TYR A 14 15.06 29.29 -6.16
N ASN A 15 16.03 29.06 -7.04
CA ASN A 15 15.81 28.96 -8.47
C ASN A 15 14.94 27.72 -8.80
N GLN A 16 14.12 27.79 -9.85
CA GLN A 16 13.31 26.67 -10.36
C GLN A 16 14.10 25.34 -10.46
N LYS A 17 15.39 25.38 -10.84
CA LYS A 17 16.28 24.21 -10.88
C LYS A 17 16.59 23.61 -9.50
N GLN A 18 16.69 24.44 -8.45
CA GLN A 18 16.88 23.99 -7.07
C GLN A 18 15.61 23.31 -6.55
N VAL A 19 14.44 23.88 -6.82
CA VAL A 19 13.18 23.28 -6.34
C VAL A 19 12.81 22.01 -7.11
N ALA A 20 13.18 21.91 -8.39
CA ALA A 20 13.15 20.63 -9.11
C ALA A 20 14.01 19.55 -8.45
N ARG A 21 15.21 19.89 -7.94
CA ARG A 21 16.07 18.96 -7.20
C ARG A 21 15.48 18.55 -5.84
N LEU A 22 14.77 19.45 -5.16
CA LEU A 22 14.01 19.11 -3.94
C LEU A 22 12.88 18.12 -4.23
N GLY A 23 12.17 18.30 -5.36
CA GLY A 23 11.19 17.33 -5.85
C GLY A 23 11.80 15.94 -6.01
N VAL A 24 12.82 15.82 -6.86
CA VAL A 24 13.53 14.55 -7.10
C VAL A 24 14.03 13.89 -5.81
N ALA A 25 14.45 14.66 -4.79
CA ALA A 25 14.85 14.11 -3.50
C ALA A 25 13.66 13.55 -2.69
N LYS A 26 12.50 14.22 -2.69
CA LYS A 26 11.24 13.71 -2.13
C LYS A 26 10.80 12.43 -2.85
N ASP A 27 10.81 12.45 -4.19
CA ASP A 27 10.32 11.33 -5.00
C ASP A 27 11.25 10.11 -4.88
N LEU A 28 12.55 10.32 -4.72
CA LEU A 28 13.49 9.25 -4.38
C LEU A 28 13.19 8.65 -2.99
N GLY A 29 12.86 9.48 -1.99
CA GLY A 29 12.47 9.02 -0.66
C GLY A 29 11.21 8.15 -0.67
N ASP A 30 10.19 8.57 -1.42
CA ASP A 30 8.90 7.89 -1.60
C ASP A 30 9.00 6.56 -2.41
N ASN A 31 10.09 6.37 -3.16
CA ASN A 31 10.30 5.15 -3.95
C ASN A 31 11.31 4.15 -3.34
N ILE A 32 12.13 4.54 -2.34
CA ILE A 32 13.04 3.62 -1.65
C ILE A 32 12.30 2.88 -0.51
N GLY A 33 11.42 1.97 -0.90
CA GLY A 33 10.65 1.11 0.02
C GLY A 33 11.37 -0.15 0.51
N PHE A 34 12.55 -0.50 -0.03
CA PHE A 34 13.28 -1.73 0.33
C PHE A 34 13.57 -1.86 1.83
N LEU A 35 13.98 -0.76 2.46
CA LEU A 35 14.30 -0.75 3.88
C LEU A 35 13.04 -0.99 4.72
N ALA A 36 11.91 -0.37 4.35
CA ALA A 36 10.62 -0.62 4.99
C ALA A 36 10.16 -2.08 4.80
N GLY A 37 10.40 -2.68 3.63
CA GLY A 37 10.11 -4.09 3.33
C GLY A 37 10.86 -5.05 4.25
N ILE A 38 12.20 -4.94 4.30
CA ILE A 38 13.06 -5.73 5.21
C ILE A 38 12.60 -5.54 6.66
N LEU A 39 12.30 -4.31 7.05
CA LEU A 39 11.93 -4.02 8.43
C LEU A 39 10.55 -4.57 8.82
N CYS A 40 9.64 -4.78 7.87
CA CYS A 40 8.37 -5.48 8.10
C CYS A 40 8.52 -7.01 8.22
N GLU A 41 9.64 -7.60 7.79
CA GLU A 41 9.96 -9.02 8.06
C GLU A 41 10.57 -9.20 9.46
N VAL A 42 11.30 -8.19 9.97
CA VAL A 42 12.07 -8.27 11.23
C VAL A 42 11.34 -7.67 12.44
N LEU A 43 10.64 -6.55 12.26
CA LEU A 43 9.88 -5.87 13.33
C LEU A 43 8.39 -6.18 13.23
N PRO A 44 7.65 -6.13 14.35
CA PRO A 44 6.19 -6.12 14.30
C PRO A 44 5.69 -4.90 13.52
N ILE A 45 4.55 -5.05 12.85
CA ILE A 45 3.99 -4.04 11.92
C ILE A 45 3.79 -2.67 12.58
N TRP A 46 3.37 -2.62 13.85
CA TRP A 46 3.26 -1.37 14.62
C TRP A 46 4.62 -0.64 14.77
N GLY A 47 5.73 -1.39 14.84
CA GLY A 47 7.08 -0.84 14.93
C GLY A 47 7.56 -0.22 13.61
N ALA A 48 7.23 -0.85 12.48
CA ALA A 48 7.46 -0.27 11.16
C ALA A 48 6.65 1.02 10.95
N LEU A 49 5.37 1.02 11.36
CA LEU A 49 4.51 2.22 11.35
C LEU A 49 5.05 3.33 12.26
N PHE A 50 5.53 2.99 13.46
CA PHE A 50 6.12 3.94 14.41
C PHE A 50 7.37 4.63 13.84
N ILE A 51 8.26 3.87 13.19
CA ILE A 51 9.45 4.42 12.53
C ILE A 51 9.07 5.36 11.38
N GLY A 52 8.09 4.97 10.55
CA GLY A 52 7.53 5.85 9.52
C GLY A 52 6.96 7.15 10.08
N ALA A 53 6.26 7.09 11.22
CA ALA A 53 5.64 8.26 11.85
C ALA A 53 6.68 9.23 12.40
N ILE A 54 7.77 8.72 12.98
CA ILE A 54 8.93 9.53 13.36
C ILE A 54 9.59 10.16 12.13
N GLN A 55 9.84 9.40 11.07
CA GLN A 55 10.45 9.93 9.84
C GLN A 55 9.61 11.04 9.19
N ASN A 56 8.28 10.86 9.12
CA ASN A 56 7.35 11.87 8.59
C ASN A 56 7.38 13.16 9.42
N LEU A 57 7.28 13.03 10.75
CA LEU A 57 7.33 14.17 11.68
C LEU A 57 8.68 14.89 11.67
N VAL A 58 9.79 14.16 11.68
CA VAL A 58 11.13 14.74 11.67
C VAL A 58 11.42 15.40 10.32
N GLY A 59 11.14 14.73 9.20
CA GLY A 59 11.39 15.27 7.86
C GLY A 59 10.54 16.51 7.57
N TYR A 60 9.22 16.36 7.52
CA TYR A 60 8.32 17.46 7.15
C TYR A 60 8.14 18.49 8.27
N GLY A 61 8.20 18.10 9.54
CA GLY A 61 8.13 19.03 10.67
C GLY A 61 9.35 19.96 10.74
N TRP A 62 10.54 19.47 10.38
CA TRP A 62 11.73 20.33 10.30
C TRP A 62 11.69 21.27 9.09
N VAL A 63 11.16 20.81 7.95
CA VAL A 63 10.87 21.69 6.80
C VAL A 63 9.86 22.79 7.20
N TRP A 64 8.84 22.47 7.97
CA TRP A 64 7.90 23.46 8.51
C TRP A 64 8.59 24.47 9.45
N LEU A 65 9.48 24.03 10.34
CA LEU A 65 10.25 24.93 11.23
C LEU A 65 11.15 25.91 10.45
N ILE A 66 11.73 25.48 9.34
CA ILE A 66 12.53 26.36 8.47
C ILE A 66 11.63 27.34 7.71
N VAL A 67 10.51 26.88 7.12
CA VAL A 67 9.58 27.76 6.38
C VAL A 67 8.86 28.77 7.30
N THR A 68 8.72 28.46 8.59
CA THR A 68 8.22 29.39 9.62
C THR A 68 9.33 30.24 10.26
N GLN A 69 10.57 30.19 9.75
CA GLN A 69 11.73 30.95 10.21
C GLN A 69 12.02 30.79 11.73
N ARG A 70 11.68 29.61 12.28
CA ARG A 70 11.96 29.24 13.68
C ARG A 70 13.35 28.62 13.87
N VAL A 71 13.96 28.17 12.78
CA VAL A 71 15.27 27.51 12.72
C VAL A 71 16.02 28.12 11.53
N PRO A 72 17.35 28.37 11.62
CA PRO A 72 18.12 28.90 10.50
C PRO A 72 18.03 28.03 9.25
N GLU A 73 18.08 28.68 8.09
CA GLU A 73 17.95 28.02 6.78
C GLU A 73 19.09 27.03 6.53
N PHE A 74 18.74 25.80 6.17
CA PHE A 74 19.73 24.81 5.77
C PHE A 74 20.17 25.01 4.31
N PRO A 75 21.43 24.63 3.98
CA PRO A 75 21.86 24.53 2.60
C PRO A 75 21.01 23.50 1.84
N LEU A 76 20.92 23.66 0.52
CA LEU A 76 20.08 22.87 -0.38
C LEU A 76 20.14 21.35 -0.15
N TRP A 77 21.33 20.82 0.16
CA TRP A 77 21.53 19.39 0.41
C TRP A 77 20.86 18.91 1.72
N GLY A 78 20.84 19.75 2.76
CA GLY A 78 20.11 19.48 4.00
C GLY A 78 18.59 19.47 3.78
N MET A 79 18.07 20.40 2.99
CA MET A 79 16.66 20.41 2.56
C MET A 79 16.29 19.15 1.78
N CYS A 80 17.15 18.70 0.85
CA CYS A 80 16.95 17.43 0.14
C CYS A 80 16.90 16.23 1.10
N ILE A 81 17.78 16.17 2.12
CA ILE A 81 17.77 15.08 3.12
C ILE A 81 16.49 15.12 3.95
N LEU A 82 16.04 16.28 4.42
CA LEU A 82 14.80 16.38 5.20
C LEU A 82 13.56 15.95 4.42
N LEU A 83 13.46 16.37 3.15
CA LEU A 83 12.37 15.94 2.27
C LEU A 83 12.45 14.45 1.91
N PHE A 84 13.65 13.92 1.70
CA PHE A 84 13.88 12.50 1.48
C PHE A 84 13.43 11.67 2.70
N VAL A 85 13.82 12.07 3.91
CA VAL A 85 13.44 11.39 5.17
C VAL A 85 11.93 11.47 5.41
N GLY A 86 11.32 12.64 5.21
CA GLY A 86 9.87 12.82 5.34
C GLY A 86 9.09 11.90 4.41
N ALA A 87 9.47 11.90 3.13
CA ALA A 87 8.88 11.04 2.10
C ALA A 87 9.15 9.55 2.34
N ASN A 88 10.32 9.18 2.87
CA ASN A 88 10.61 7.80 3.19
C ASN A 88 9.67 7.27 4.29
N GLY A 89 9.24 8.13 5.21
CA GLY A 89 8.18 7.82 6.19
C GLY A 89 6.86 7.37 5.55
N GLU A 90 6.45 7.98 4.43
CA GLU A 90 5.26 7.57 3.65
C GLU A 90 5.40 6.12 3.14
N THR A 91 6.62 5.68 2.79
CA THR A 91 6.88 4.30 2.32
C THR A 91 6.68 3.25 3.41
N TYR A 92 6.96 3.58 4.68
CA TYR A 92 6.69 2.69 5.80
C TYR A 92 5.19 2.49 6.00
N PHE A 93 4.39 3.55 5.90
CA PHE A 93 2.93 3.44 5.99
C PHE A 93 2.36 2.57 4.86
N ASN A 94 2.76 2.85 3.62
CA ASN A 94 2.32 2.12 2.44
C ASN A 94 2.74 0.63 2.50
N THR A 95 3.98 0.35 2.89
CA THR A 95 4.50 -1.02 3.00
C THR A 95 3.84 -1.80 4.13
N ALA A 96 3.75 -1.23 5.33
CA ALA A 96 3.14 -1.88 6.48
C ALA A 96 1.65 -2.19 6.26
N ALA A 97 0.90 -1.27 5.66
CA ALA A 97 -0.49 -1.51 5.27
C ALA A 97 -0.60 -2.61 4.19
N LEU A 98 0.24 -2.55 3.15
CA LEU A 98 0.20 -3.54 2.06
C LEU A 98 0.53 -4.96 2.54
N VAL A 99 1.60 -5.11 3.32
CA VAL A 99 2.01 -6.41 3.90
C VAL A 99 0.90 -6.95 4.81
N SER A 100 0.34 -6.12 5.69
CA SER A 100 -0.81 -6.50 6.55
C SER A 100 -1.99 -7.04 5.73
N CYS A 101 -2.41 -6.29 4.71
CA CYS A 101 -3.61 -6.64 3.95
C CYS A 101 -3.39 -7.85 3.03
N VAL A 102 -2.20 -8.01 2.44
CA VAL A 102 -1.85 -9.18 1.61
C VAL A 102 -1.74 -10.45 2.46
N GLN A 103 -1.17 -10.37 3.67
CA GLN A 103 -1.14 -11.49 4.62
C GLN A 103 -2.54 -11.87 5.13
N ASN A 104 -3.42 -10.89 5.36
CA ASN A 104 -4.80 -11.13 5.79
C ASN A 104 -5.69 -11.72 4.68
N PHE A 105 -5.45 -11.39 3.40
CA PHE A 105 -6.28 -11.82 2.27
C PHE A 105 -5.45 -12.48 1.15
N PRO A 106 -4.82 -13.64 1.41
CA PRO A 106 -3.82 -14.23 0.51
C PRO A 106 -4.40 -14.73 -0.83
N LYS A 107 -5.72 -14.91 -0.94
CA LYS A 107 -6.39 -15.32 -2.19
C LYS A 107 -6.93 -14.17 -3.06
N SER A 108 -6.87 -12.93 -2.58
CA SER A 108 -7.34 -11.75 -3.33
C SER A 108 -6.31 -10.62 -3.29
N ARG A 109 -5.05 -10.99 -3.53
CA ARG A 109 -3.89 -10.08 -3.50
C ARG A 109 -4.05 -8.92 -4.51
N GLY A 110 -4.58 -9.20 -5.71
CA GLY A 110 -4.78 -8.20 -6.76
C GLY A 110 -5.74 -7.07 -6.35
N PRO A 111 -6.99 -7.38 -5.94
CA PRO A 111 -7.96 -6.39 -5.47
C PRO A 111 -7.47 -5.57 -4.27
N VAL A 112 -6.83 -6.22 -3.30
CA VAL A 112 -6.27 -5.55 -2.11
C VAL A 112 -5.19 -4.52 -2.49
N VAL A 113 -4.21 -4.93 -3.30
CA VAL A 113 -3.13 -4.04 -3.76
C VAL A 113 -3.69 -2.91 -4.64
N GLY A 114 -4.72 -3.18 -5.44
CA GLY A 114 -5.44 -2.19 -6.25
C GLY A 114 -6.09 -1.09 -5.41
N ILE A 115 -6.81 -1.45 -4.35
CA ILE A 115 -7.42 -0.49 -3.41
C ILE A 115 -6.35 0.35 -2.70
N LEU A 116 -5.34 -0.29 -2.08
CA LEU A 116 -4.33 0.40 -1.29
C LEU A 116 -3.50 1.37 -2.15
N LYS A 117 -2.97 0.91 -3.29
CA LYS A 117 -2.25 1.78 -4.21
C LYS A 117 -3.18 2.82 -4.85
N GLY A 118 -4.47 2.50 -5.01
CA GLY A 118 -5.51 3.44 -5.40
C GLY A 118 -5.58 4.64 -4.44
N PHE A 119 -5.77 4.40 -3.14
CA PHE A 119 -5.88 5.49 -2.16
C PHE A 119 -4.64 6.40 -2.11
N ALA A 120 -3.44 5.85 -2.32
CA ALA A 120 -2.23 6.68 -2.51
C ALA A 120 -2.32 7.62 -3.73
N GLY A 121 -3.05 7.24 -4.78
CA GLY A 121 -3.40 8.11 -5.92
C GLY A 121 -4.45 9.16 -5.58
N LEU A 122 -5.57 8.77 -4.93
CA LEU A 122 -6.64 9.71 -4.52
C LEU A 122 -6.22 10.72 -3.45
N GLY A 123 -5.21 10.40 -2.63
CA GLY A 123 -4.72 11.29 -1.57
C GLY A 123 -4.39 12.69 -2.06
N GLY A 124 -3.87 12.83 -3.29
CA GLY A 124 -3.61 14.14 -3.92
C GLY A 124 -4.89 14.97 -4.15
N ALA A 125 -5.95 14.35 -4.67
CA ALA A 125 -7.24 15.02 -4.87
C ALA A 125 -7.92 15.37 -3.53
N ILE A 126 -7.91 14.44 -2.57
CA ILE A 126 -8.46 14.65 -1.22
C ILE A 126 -7.75 15.82 -0.52
N MET A 127 -6.42 15.87 -0.56
CA MET A 127 -5.63 16.96 0.01
C MET A 127 -5.87 18.30 -0.70
N THR A 128 -6.16 18.28 -2.00
CA THR A 128 -6.52 19.49 -2.76
C THR A 128 -7.87 20.05 -2.30
N GLN A 129 -8.86 19.18 -2.09
CA GLN A 129 -10.17 19.56 -1.54
C GLN A 129 -10.07 20.13 -0.12
N ILE A 130 -9.35 19.45 0.76
CA ILE A 130 -9.14 19.91 2.15
C ILE A 130 -8.42 21.26 2.16
N TYR A 131 -7.50 21.52 1.24
CA TYR A 131 -6.88 22.82 1.10
C TYR A 131 -7.86 23.91 0.63
N ALA A 132 -8.74 23.60 -0.34
CA ALA A 132 -9.76 24.54 -0.81
C ALA A 132 -10.70 24.99 0.33
N LEU A 133 -11.00 24.09 1.27
CA LEU A 133 -11.72 24.42 2.51
C LEU A 133 -10.94 25.36 3.44
N ILE A 134 -9.65 25.10 3.67
CA ILE A 134 -8.88 25.80 4.71
C ILE A 134 -8.72 27.30 4.42
N TYR A 135 -8.68 27.69 3.13
CA TYR A 135 -8.75 29.08 2.63
C TYR A 135 -7.96 30.14 3.43
N ASP A 136 -6.80 29.75 3.96
CA ASP A 136 -5.92 30.60 4.75
C ASP A 136 -4.66 30.95 3.92
N PRO A 137 -4.27 32.23 3.81
CA PRO A 137 -3.04 32.62 3.13
C PRO A 137 -1.77 32.05 3.79
N ASP A 138 -1.81 31.52 5.01
CA ASP A 138 -0.62 30.87 5.58
C ASP A 138 -0.35 29.46 5.01
N HIS A 139 0.37 29.45 3.90
CA HIS A 139 0.91 28.25 3.27
C HIS A 139 1.79 27.37 4.19
N ALA A 140 2.25 27.86 5.35
CA ALA A 140 2.95 27.01 6.32
C ALA A 140 2.01 25.97 6.97
N GLY A 141 0.71 26.28 7.12
CA GLY A 141 -0.28 25.34 7.63
C GLY A 141 -0.38 24.04 6.82
N ILE A 142 -0.14 24.10 5.51
CA ILE A 142 -0.12 22.91 4.64
C ILE A 142 1.04 21.97 4.99
N ILE A 143 2.24 22.52 5.22
CA ILE A 143 3.43 21.73 5.57
C ILE A 143 3.24 21.09 6.95
N PHE A 144 2.66 21.85 7.90
CA PHE A 144 2.29 21.33 9.21
C PHE A 144 1.27 20.18 9.10
N MET A 145 0.24 20.34 8.28
CA MET A 145 -0.78 19.30 8.05
C MET A 145 -0.19 18.02 7.46
N VAL A 146 0.77 18.11 6.54
CA VAL A 146 1.49 16.94 5.99
C VAL A 146 2.47 16.33 7.00
N ALA A 147 3.12 17.13 7.85
CA ALA A 147 4.00 16.62 8.89
C ALA A 147 3.24 15.87 10.00
N VAL A 148 2.12 16.42 10.44
CA VAL A 148 1.40 15.97 11.65
C VAL A 148 0.20 15.08 11.34
N GLY A 149 -0.58 15.38 10.30
CA GLY A 149 -1.83 14.68 9.98
C GLY A 149 -1.64 13.17 9.75
N PRO A 150 -0.80 12.74 8.78
CA PRO A 150 -0.50 11.32 8.57
C PRO A 150 0.05 10.63 9.82
N ALA A 151 0.97 11.27 10.53
CA ALA A 151 1.57 10.71 11.75
C ALA A 151 0.55 10.54 12.89
N MET A 152 -0.38 11.48 13.07
CA MET A 152 -1.49 11.36 14.03
C MET A 152 -2.40 10.17 13.70
N VAL A 153 -2.80 10.01 12.44
CA VAL A 153 -3.64 8.88 12.00
C VAL A 153 -2.91 7.55 12.22
N VAL A 154 -1.61 7.50 11.92
CA VAL A 154 -0.80 6.29 12.13
C VAL A 154 -0.64 5.98 13.62
N PHE A 155 -0.32 6.93 14.48
CA PHE A 155 -0.23 6.68 15.93
C PHE A 155 -1.57 6.24 16.54
N ALA A 156 -2.70 6.76 16.05
CA ALA A 156 -4.02 6.34 16.49
C ALA A 156 -4.38 4.90 16.07
N LEU A 157 -3.90 4.46 14.90
CA LEU A 157 -4.29 3.17 14.30
C LEU A 157 -3.22 2.07 14.39
N MET A 158 -1.96 2.37 14.74
CA MET A 158 -0.84 1.41 14.63
C MET A 158 -1.01 0.13 15.45
N PHE A 159 -1.75 0.17 16.56
CA PHE A 159 -2.07 -1.04 17.35
C PHE A 159 -3.25 -1.83 16.80
N ILE A 160 -4.13 -1.20 16.01
CA ILE A 160 -5.28 -1.84 15.36
C ILE A 160 -4.83 -2.55 14.07
N VAL A 161 -3.85 -1.99 13.37
CA VAL A 161 -3.23 -2.59 12.16
C VAL A 161 -2.29 -3.71 12.57
N SER A 162 -2.85 -4.89 12.84
CA SER A 162 -2.11 -6.13 13.09
C SER A 162 -2.44 -7.19 12.05
N PRO A 163 -1.47 -8.03 11.63
CA PRO A 163 -1.74 -9.15 10.73
C PRO A 163 -2.47 -10.24 11.52
N VAL A 164 -3.69 -10.59 11.11
CA VAL A 164 -4.53 -11.60 11.76
C VAL A 164 -4.18 -12.96 11.15
N GLY A 165 -2.99 -13.46 11.48
CA GLY A 165 -2.49 -14.75 11.01
C GLY A 165 -3.46 -15.88 11.33
N GLY A 166 -4.03 -16.52 10.31
CA GLY A 166 -4.84 -17.74 10.50
C GLY A 166 -5.91 -18.03 9.45
N HIS A 167 -6.47 -17.03 8.76
CA HIS A 167 -7.60 -17.24 7.85
C HIS A 167 -7.18 -17.67 6.43
N LYS A 168 -6.65 -18.90 6.30
CA LYS A 168 -6.46 -19.56 4.98
C LYS A 168 -7.79 -19.92 4.29
N GLN A 169 -8.91 -19.80 4.99
CA GLN A 169 -10.26 -20.13 4.54
C GLN A 169 -10.98 -18.86 4.08
N VAL A 170 -11.31 -18.79 2.78
CA VAL A 170 -12.10 -17.69 2.21
C VAL A 170 -13.51 -17.75 2.77
N ARG A 171 -14.00 -16.65 3.35
CA ARG A 171 -15.42 -16.56 3.71
C ARG A 171 -16.20 -16.12 2.46
N PRO A 172 -17.39 -16.70 2.18
CA PRO A 172 -18.20 -16.27 1.04
C PRO A 172 -18.63 -14.78 1.13
N SER A 173 -18.59 -14.18 2.32
CA SER A 173 -18.76 -12.74 2.54
C SER A 173 -17.68 -11.88 1.87
N ASP A 174 -16.46 -12.39 1.70
CA ASP A 174 -15.29 -11.58 1.35
C ASP A 174 -15.42 -10.98 -0.06
N HIS A 175 -15.91 -11.76 -1.03
CA HIS A 175 -16.16 -11.25 -2.39
C HIS A 175 -17.20 -10.13 -2.39
N SER A 176 -18.26 -10.23 -1.58
CA SER A 176 -19.28 -9.18 -1.46
C SER A 176 -18.70 -7.92 -0.79
N SER A 177 -17.91 -8.10 0.27
CA SER A 177 -17.21 -7.01 0.97
C SER A 177 -16.19 -6.29 0.07
N PHE A 178 -15.38 -7.02 -0.70
CA PHE A 178 -14.46 -6.42 -1.67
C PHE A 178 -15.21 -5.67 -2.78
N THR A 179 -16.29 -6.27 -3.32
CA THR A 179 -17.11 -5.62 -4.35
C THR A 179 -17.73 -4.32 -3.84
N PHE A 180 -18.21 -4.30 -2.59
CA PHE A 180 -18.74 -3.11 -1.94
C PHE A 180 -17.66 -2.04 -1.72
N ILE A 181 -16.48 -2.41 -1.22
CA ILE A 181 -15.37 -1.45 -1.06
C ILE A 181 -14.97 -0.88 -2.41
N TYR A 182 -14.85 -1.71 -3.45
CA TYR A 182 -14.57 -1.27 -4.82
C TYR A 182 -15.61 -0.28 -5.35
N SER A 183 -16.92 -0.53 -5.13
CA SER A 183 -17.97 0.37 -5.60
C SER A 183 -17.93 1.72 -4.86
N VAL A 184 -17.70 1.72 -3.55
CA VAL A 184 -17.50 2.95 -2.76
C VAL A 184 -16.27 3.73 -3.22
N CYS A 185 -15.16 3.04 -3.50
CA CYS A 185 -13.94 3.65 -4.03
C CYS A 185 -14.17 4.29 -5.42
N LEU A 186 -14.94 3.65 -6.31
CA LEU A 186 -15.30 4.22 -7.62
C LEU A 186 -16.24 5.43 -7.48
N VAL A 187 -17.24 5.37 -6.59
CA VAL A 187 -18.13 6.49 -6.28
C VAL A 187 -17.33 7.67 -5.72
N LEU A 188 -16.40 7.43 -4.80
CA LEU A 188 -15.51 8.45 -4.23
C LEU A 188 -14.67 9.17 -5.30
N ALA A 189 -14.15 8.43 -6.28
CA ALA A 189 -13.37 9.01 -7.37
C ALA A 189 -14.23 9.78 -8.38
N ALA A 190 -15.40 9.25 -8.74
CA ALA A 190 -16.37 9.96 -9.59
C ALA A 190 -16.87 11.25 -8.92
N TYR A 191 -17.10 11.20 -7.61
CA TYR A 191 -17.43 12.35 -6.78
C TYR A 191 -16.31 13.41 -6.80
N LEU A 192 -15.06 13.01 -6.54
CA LEU A 192 -13.91 13.91 -6.59
C LEU A 192 -13.70 14.53 -7.98
N MET A 193 -13.89 13.78 -9.08
CA MET A 193 -13.91 14.36 -10.44
C MET A 193 -14.99 15.43 -10.60
N GLY A 194 -16.21 15.15 -10.13
CA GLY A 194 -17.34 16.07 -10.20
C GLY A 194 -17.09 17.35 -9.42
N VAL A 195 -16.58 17.26 -8.19
CA VAL A 195 -16.26 18.44 -7.38
C VAL A 195 -15.16 19.29 -8.02
N MET A 196 -14.04 18.69 -8.46
CA MET A 196 -12.94 19.44 -9.08
C MET A 196 -13.37 20.14 -10.38
N LEU A 197 -14.29 19.55 -11.15
CA LEU A 197 -14.85 20.15 -12.36
C LEU A 197 -15.85 21.28 -12.05
N VAL A 198 -16.63 21.16 -10.96
CA VAL A 198 -17.49 22.25 -10.48
C VAL A 198 -16.67 23.42 -9.91
N GLU A 199 -15.56 23.13 -9.22
CA GLU A 199 -14.64 24.16 -8.72
C GLU A 199 -13.97 24.95 -9.85
N ASP A 200 -13.64 24.30 -10.97
CA ASP A 200 -13.08 24.97 -12.17
C ASP A 200 -14.10 25.82 -12.93
N LEU A 201 -15.32 25.29 -13.16
CA LEU A 201 -16.29 25.93 -14.06
C LEU A 201 -17.18 27.00 -13.40
N PHE A 202 -17.31 27.02 -12.07
CA PHE A 202 -18.36 27.80 -11.40
C PHE A 202 -17.89 28.64 -10.19
N ASP A 203 -16.59 28.70 -9.88
CA ASP A 203 -16.02 29.44 -8.74
C ASP A 203 -16.90 29.37 -7.46
N PRO A 204 -17.16 28.16 -6.94
CA PRO A 204 -18.20 27.94 -5.94
C PRO A 204 -17.90 28.68 -4.63
N SER A 205 -18.93 29.31 -4.07
CA SER A 205 -18.83 30.00 -2.78
C SER A 205 -18.27 29.09 -1.67
N HIS A 206 -17.57 29.65 -0.70
CA HIS A 206 -16.94 28.90 0.40
C HIS A 206 -17.89 27.91 1.09
N TYR A 207 -19.18 28.27 1.29
CA TYR A 207 -20.18 27.36 1.85
C TYR A 207 -20.40 26.07 1.03
N VAL A 208 -20.31 26.15 -0.30
CA VAL A 208 -20.42 25.00 -1.19
C VAL A 208 -19.18 24.11 -1.10
N VAL A 209 -17.98 24.70 -1.01
CA VAL A 209 -16.72 23.98 -0.78
C VAL A 209 -16.72 23.27 0.60
N VAL A 210 -17.29 23.91 1.63
CA VAL A 210 -17.54 23.27 2.94
C VAL A 210 -18.45 22.05 2.81
N ILE A 211 -19.59 22.19 2.12
CA ILE A 211 -20.53 21.08 1.89
C ILE A 211 -19.84 19.94 1.13
N PHE A 212 -19.10 20.23 0.06
CA PHE A 212 -18.35 19.22 -0.69
C PHE A 212 -17.30 18.50 0.17
N THR A 213 -16.64 19.22 1.07
CA THR A 213 -15.63 18.63 1.96
C THR A 213 -16.26 17.77 3.06
N VAL A 214 -17.43 18.15 3.59
CA VAL A 214 -18.20 17.33 4.55
C VAL A 214 -18.70 16.03 3.89
N ILE A 215 -19.23 16.10 2.67
CA ILE A 215 -19.63 14.92 1.89
C ILE A 215 -18.41 14.02 1.60
N LEU A 216 -17.25 14.60 1.28
CA LEU A 216 -16.00 13.86 1.09
C LEU A 216 -15.61 13.05 2.33
N PHE A 217 -15.63 13.67 3.51
CA PHE A 217 -15.35 12.97 4.77
C PHE A 217 -16.37 11.86 5.05
N PHE A 218 -17.66 12.08 4.77
CA PHE A 218 -18.66 11.02 4.90
C PHE A 218 -18.35 9.82 3.99
N LEU A 219 -18.08 10.06 2.69
CA LEU A 219 -17.72 9.02 1.72
C LEU A 219 -16.44 8.26 2.12
N LEU A 220 -15.44 8.94 2.68
CA LEU A 220 -14.20 8.32 3.18
C LEU A 220 -14.42 7.41 4.39
N LEU A 221 -15.47 7.63 5.19
CA LEU A 221 -15.80 6.81 6.36
C LEU A 221 -16.69 5.60 6.01
N ILE A 222 -17.39 5.59 4.88
CA ILE A 222 -18.27 4.47 4.46
C ILE A 222 -17.56 3.10 4.47
N PRO A 223 -16.31 2.93 4.00
CA PRO A 223 -15.64 1.63 4.03
C PRO A 223 -15.49 1.02 5.43
N ILE A 224 -15.51 1.83 6.50
CA ILE A 224 -15.43 1.38 7.90
C ILE A 224 -16.71 0.62 8.32
N VAL A 225 -17.84 0.84 7.63
CA VAL A 225 -19.08 0.08 7.87
C VAL A 225 -18.89 -1.42 7.61
N VAL A 226 -17.97 -1.81 6.71
CA VAL A 226 -17.68 -3.23 6.41
C VAL A 226 -17.12 -3.99 7.64
N PRO A 227 -15.95 -3.64 8.22
CA PRO A 227 -15.44 -4.34 9.40
C PRO A 227 -16.38 -4.20 10.61
N VAL A 228 -17.04 -3.06 10.80
CA VAL A 228 -18.02 -2.85 11.87
C VAL A 228 -19.19 -3.82 11.73
N SER A 229 -19.83 -3.87 10.56
CA SER A 229 -20.95 -4.78 10.30
C SER A 229 -20.53 -6.25 10.42
N LEU A 230 -19.38 -6.65 9.86
CA LEU A 230 -18.86 -8.02 9.99
C LEU A 230 -18.65 -8.43 11.47
N THR A 231 -18.18 -7.50 12.32
CA THR A 231 -17.97 -7.76 13.75
C THR A 231 -19.31 -7.93 14.49
N PHE A 232 -20.24 -6.99 14.33
CA PHE A 232 -21.55 -7.02 15.01
C PHE A 232 -22.48 -8.13 14.50
N LEU A 233 -22.49 -8.43 13.20
CA LEU A 233 -23.29 -9.51 12.61
C LEU A 233 -22.70 -10.90 12.89
N SER A 234 -21.36 -11.05 12.96
CA SER A 234 -20.75 -12.31 13.41
C SER A 234 -21.10 -12.62 14.87
N SER A 235 -21.12 -11.60 15.74
CA SER A 235 -21.54 -11.76 17.13
C SER A 235 -23.01 -12.19 17.30
N ARG A 236 -23.83 -12.12 16.25
CA ARG A 236 -25.21 -12.63 16.24
C ARG A 236 -25.33 -14.08 15.76
N ARG A 237 -24.23 -14.73 15.34
CA ARG A 237 -24.26 -16.03 14.62
C ARG A 237 -23.74 -17.24 15.41
N SER A 238 -23.37 -17.10 16.68
CA SER A 238 -23.21 -18.23 17.61
C SER A 238 -24.21 -18.09 18.77
N PRO A 239 -25.15 -19.04 18.90
CA PRO A 239 -24.85 -20.26 19.65
C PRO A 239 -25.26 -21.58 18.96
N SER A 240 -25.65 -21.56 17.69
CA SER A 240 -26.36 -22.71 17.06
C SER A 240 -25.57 -23.55 16.04
N GLU A 241 -24.39 -23.10 15.56
CA GLU A 241 -23.63 -23.82 14.51
C GLU A 241 -22.36 -24.55 15.04
N GLU A 242 -21.97 -24.43 16.32
CA GLU A 242 -20.81 -25.15 16.88
C GLU A 242 -21.04 -26.66 17.15
N THR A 243 -22.28 -27.13 17.05
CA THR A 243 -22.65 -28.53 17.37
C THR A 243 -22.38 -29.54 16.24
N LEU A 244 -21.90 -29.10 15.06
CA LEU A 244 -21.73 -29.94 13.86
C LEU A 244 -20.27 -30.21 13.45
N LEU A 245 -19.30 -29.92 14.32
CA LEU A 245 -17.91 -30.36 14.16
C LEU A 245 -17.64 -31.59 15.04
N PRO A 246 -17.40 -32.79 14.47
CA PRO A 246 -16.90 -33.92 15.23
C PRO A 246 -15.51 -33.59 15.81
N LYS A 247 -15.45 -33.41 17.14
CA LYS A 247 -14.19 -33.50 17.89
C LYS A 247 -13.77 -34.97 18.03
N THR A 248 -12.51 -35.17 18.44
CA THR A 248 -11.82 -36.48 18.64
C THR A 248 -11.29 -37.02 17.31
N LEU A 249 -10.03 -37.46 17.16
CA LEU A 249 -9.16 -38.15 18.13
C LEU A 249 -7.80 -37.47 18.43
N LYS A 250 -7.32 -37.70 19.66
CA LYS A 250 -5.90 -37.88 20.01
C LYS A 250 -5.61 -39.41 20.13
N PRO A 251 -4.34 -39.87 20.10
CA PRO A 251 -3.99 -41.25 19.73
C PRO A 251 -3.91 -42.26 20.91
N GLU A 252 -3.58 -43.51 20.54
CA GLU A 252 -3.28 -44.74 21.34
C GLU A 252 -4.45 -45.72 21.60
N PRO A 253 -4.21 -47.04 21.79
CA PRO A 253 -3.36 -47.92 20.96
C PRO A 253 -3.98 -49.32 20.63
N ILE A 254 -3.50 -49.94 19.52
CA ILE A 254 -3.42 -51.40 19.17
C ILE A 254 -4.56 -52.37 19.58
N THR A 255 -5.17 -53.08 18.61
CA THR A 255 -5.28 -54.59 18.51
C THR A 255 -6.29 -55.05 17.42
N SER A 256 -5.82 -55.85 16.42
CA SER A 256 -6.48 -56.87 15.53
C SER A 256 -7.95 -56.75 15.05
N CYS A 257 -8.41 -57.25 13.89
CA CYS A 257 -7.83 -57.86 12.66
C CYS A 257 -8.98 -58.10 11.64
N GLN A 258 -8.69 -58.09 10.32
CA GLN A 258 -9.39 -58.83 9.23
C GLN A 258 -10.88 -58.50 8.94
N ASP A 259 -11.49 -58.72 7.75
CA ASP A 259 -11.07 -59.04 6.35
C ASP A 259 -12.31 -58.84 5.42
N SER A 260 -12.28 -58.77 4.08
CA SER A 260 -11.22 -58.54 3.06
C SER A 260 -11.87 -58.41 1.65
N SER A 261 -11.47 -57.46 0.80
CA SER A 261 -11.72 -57.54 -0.66
C SER A 261 -10.80 -56.64 -1.50
N HIS A 262 -10.13 -57.24 -2.48
CA HIS A 262 -9.11 -56.65 -3.37
C HIS A 262 -9.71 -55.93 -4.59
N GLU A 263 -8.97 -54.96 -5.16
CA GLU A 263 -8.34 -55.13 -6.47
C GLU A 263 -7.10 -54.21 -6.63
N VAL A 264 -6.05 -54.74 -7.26
CA VAL A 264 -4.67 -54.24 -7.31
C VAL A 264 -4.07 -54.57 -8.68
N ILE A 265 -3.23 -53.70 -9.26
CA ILE A 265 -2.21 -53.97 -10.33
C ILE A 265 -1.65 -52.60 -10.81
N PHE A 266 -0.36 -52.32 -11.07
CA PHE A 266 0.99 -52.94 -10.96
C PHE A 266 2.01 -51.76 -10.80
N SER A 267 3.30 -51.84 -10.46
CA SER A 267 4.31 -52.86 -10.05
C SER A 267 5.27 -52.16 -9.05
N GLU A 268 6.05 -52.78 -8.15
CA GLU A 268 7.26 -53.62 -8.31
C GLU A 268 8.35 -53.02 -9.22
N LEU A 269 9.64 -52.98 -8.82
CA LEU A 269 10.39 -54.01 -8.07
C LEU A 269 11.17 -53.49 -6.83
N GLU A 270 11.33 -54.37 -5.83
CA GLU A 270 12.28 -54.27 -4.72
C GLU A 270 13.55 -55.12 -5.00
N GLU A 271 14.67 -54.80 -4.35
CA GLU A 271 15.70 -55.81 -4.00
C GLU A 271 16.39 -55.40 -2.68
N GLU A 272 16.34 -56.24 -1.66
CA GLU A 272 17.06 -56.05 -0.38
C GLU A 272 18.57 -56.37 -0.52
N LYS A 273 19.43 -55.80 0.35
CA LYS A 273 20.09 -56.57 1.44
C LYS A 273 21.22 -55.82 2.20
N SER A 274 21.01 -55.71 3.53
CA SER A 274 22.03 -55.64 4.61
C SER A 274 22.89 -54.36 4.77
N PRO A 275 23.45 -54.11 5.98
CA PRO A 275 23.89 -52.77 6.38
C PRO A 275 25.41 -52.62 6.53
N GLU A 276 25.98 -51.57 5.93
CA GLU A 276 27.32 -51.07 6.30
C GLU A 276 27.49 -49.59 5.91
N GLU A 277 28.43 -48.91 6.57
CA GLU A 277 28.94 -47.54 6.32
C GLU A 277 28.04 -46.32 6.63
N GLN A 278 28.13 -45.91 7.90
CA GLN A 278 27.68 -44.61 8.43
C GLN A 278 28.54 -43.43 7.92
N THR A 279 28.41 -42.98 6.67
CA THR A 279 29.20 -41.81 6.18
C THR A 279 28.43 -40.78 5.31
N THR A 280 27.21 -41.07 4.83
CA THR A 280 26.60 -40.26 3.74
C THR A 280 25.53 -39.23 4.18
N PHE A 281 25.01 -39.29 5.41
CA PHE A 281 23.87 -38.47 5.88
C PHE A 281 24.13 -36.95 6.07
N VAL A 282 25.37 -36.47 5.87
CA VAL A 282 25.73 -35.06 6.08
C VAL A 282 25.56 -34.21 4.80
N ASN A 283 25.68 -34.79 3.62
CA ASN A 283 25.74 -34.02 2.36
C ASN A 283 24.37 -33.68 1.74
N GLU A 284 23.34 -34.52 1.89
CA GLU A 284 22.02 -34.25 1.29
C GLU A 284 21.29 -33.05 1.92
N LYS A 285 21.50 -32.80 3.23
CA LYS A 285 20.97 -31.60 3.92
C LYS A 285 21.59 -30.29 3.41
N LYS A 286 22.71 -30.34 2.69
CA LYS A 286 23.38 -29.15 2.14
C LYS A 286 22.94 -28.84 0.71
N ILE A 287 22.42 -29.83 -0.02
CA ILE A 287 21.95 -29.69 -1.41
C ILE A 287 20.47 -29.23 -1.44
N THR A 288 19.65 -29.68 -0.48
CA THR A 288 18.26 -29.21 -0.32
C THR A 288 18.17 -27.74 0.12
N ALA A 289 19.19 -27.20 0.79
CA ALA A 289 19.26 -25.78 1.15
C ALA A 289 19.56 -24.82 -0.03
N LEU A 290 19.88 -25.36 -1.23
CA LEU A 290 20.21 -24.56 -2.42
C LEU A 290 19.12 -24.60 -3.52
N LYS A 291 18.04 -25.36 -3.32
CA LYS A 291 16.81 -25.14 -4.08
C LYS A 291 16.05 -23.98 -3.43
N GLY A 292 16.01 -22.84 -4.12
CA GLY A 292 15.02 -21.81 -3.79
C GLY A 292 13.60 -22.36 -3.97
N PRO A 293 12.58 -21.77 -3.31
CA PRO A 293 11.22 -22.27 -3.35
C PRO A 293 10.69 -22.52 -4.76
N ASP A 294 9.89 -23.57 -4.92
CA ASP A 294 9.23 -23.89 -6.18
C ASP A 294 8.25 -22.77 -6.59
N LEU A 295 7.90 -22.75 -7.88
CA LEU A 295 7.15 -21.67 -8.53
C LEU A 295 5.73 -21.52 -7.95
N GLY A 296 5.59 -20.74 -6.87
CA GLY A 296 4.33 -20.53 -6.17
C GLY A 296 4.44 -20.31 -4.65
N GLU A 297 5.58 -20.61 -4.03
CA GLU A 297 5.83 -20.28 -2.63
C GLU A 297 6.31 -18.83 -2.45
N ASP A 298 5.98 -18.22 -1.30
CA ASP A 298 6.36 -16.85 -0.97
C ASP A 298 7.88 -16.78 -0.70
N PHE A 299 8.67 -16.29 -1.67
CA PHE A 299 10.11 -16.04 -1.50
C PHE A 299 10.38 -15.05 -0.37
N THR A 300 11.34 -15.34 0.50
CA THR A 300 11.87 -14.33 1.43
C THR A 300 12.56 -13.22 0.67
N LEU A 301 12.44 -11.98 1.15
CA LEU A 301 12.89 -10.79 0.40
C LEU A 301 14.40 -10.83 0.08
N THR A 302 15.20 -11.42 0.97
CA THR A 302 16.64 -11.65 0.74
C THR A 302 16.93 -12.67 -0.37
N GLN A 303 16.13 -13.71 -0.54
CA GLN A 303 16.25 -14.65 -1.66
C GLN A 303 15.84 -14.00 -2.99
N ALA A 304 14.79 -13.16 -2.97
CA ALA A 304 14.34 -12.43 -4.14
C ALA A 304 15.42 -11.44 -4.66
N LEU A 305 16.08 -10.72 -3.76
CA LEU A 305 17.16 -9.75 -4.08
C LEU A 305 18.40 -10.39 -4.75
N ILE A 306 18.60 -11.71 -4.62
CA ILE A 306 19.74 -12.41 -5.25
C ILE A 306 19.42 -12.82 -6.70
N LYS A 307 18.15 -12.92 -7.09
CA LYS A 307 17.75 -13.34 -8.45
C LYS A 307 17.93 -12.24 -9.48
N ALA A 308 18.54 -12.57 -10.62
CA ALA A 308 18.68 -11.65 -11.76
C ALA A 308 17.31 -11.21 -12.34
N GLU A 309 16.31 -12.09 -12.31
CA GLU A 309 14.92 -11.80 -12.73
C GLU A 309 14.31 -10.63 -11.94
N PHE A 310 14.59 -10.57 -10.63
CA PHE A 310 14.17 -9.46 -9.77
C PHE A 310 14.77 -8.14 -10.25
N TRP A 311 16.09 -8.10 -10.51
CA TRP A 311 16.77 -6.89 -10.97
C TRP A 311 16.34 -6.44 -12.37
N LEU A 312 15.99 -7.38 -13.26
CA LEU A 312 15.45 -7.07 -14.58
C LEU A 312 14.06 -6.41 -14.47
N LEU A 313 13.16 -7.02 -13.69
CA LEU A 313 11.83 -6.45 -13.40
C LEU A 313 11.93 -5.10 -12.68
N PHE A 314 12.78 -5.00 -11.65
CA PHE A 314 13.02 -3.77 -10.91
C PHE A 314 13.54 -2.66 -11.80
N SER A 315 14.55 -2.92 -12.64
CA SER A 315 15.13 -1.91 -13.54
C SER A 315 14.11 -1.44 -14.58
N SER A 316 13.33 -2.37 -15.15
CA SER A 316 12.24 -2.06 -16.09
C SER A 316 11.16 -1.19 -15.44
N LEU A 317 10.69 -1.58 -14.24
CA LEU A 317 9.70 -0.84 -13.47
C LEU A 317 10.21 0.53 -13.02
N PHE A 318 11.48 0.64 -12.61
CA PHE A 318 12.11 1.88 -12.17
C PHE A 318 12.24 2.90 -13.31
N LEU A 319 12.74 2.46 -14.48
CA LEU A 319 12.83 3.31 -15.67
C LEU A 319 11.43 3.73 -16.17
N GLY A 320 10.48 2.79 -16.18
CA GLY A 320 9.09 3.07 -16.56
C GLY A 320 8.41 4.07 -15.61
N SER A 321 8.38 3.78 -14.31
CA SER A 321 7.66 4.60 -13.33
C SER A 321 8.32 5.97 -13.11
N GLY A 322 9.64 6.05 -13.11
CA GLY A 322 10.38 7.31 -12.96
C GLY A 322 10.07 8.32 -14.07
N SER A 323 9.89 7.85 -15.31
CA SER A 323 9.48 8.69 -16.42
C SER A 323 8.05 9.25 -16.22
N GLY A 324 7.12 8.42 -15.75
CA GLY A 324 5.74 8.83 -15.45
C GLY A 324 5.63 9.81 -14.29
N LEU A 325 6.38 9.59 -13.20
CA LEU A 325 6.47 10.52 -12.07
C LEU A 325 6.97 11.89 -12.52
N THR A 326 8.07 11.92 -13.28
CA THR A 326 8.65 13.17 -13.82
C THR A 326 7.62 14.00 -14.61
N VAL A 327 6.72 13.37 -15.37
CA VAL A 327 5.63 14.07 -16.07
C VAL A 327 4.63 14.68 -15.08
N ILE A 328 4.25 13.95 -14.02
CA ILE A 328 3.31 14.41 -12.98
C ILE A 328 3.86 15.63 -12.21
N ASP A 329 5.14 15.60 -11.83
CA ASP A 329 5.79 16.66 -11.05
C ASP A 329 6.09 17.93 -11.87
N ILE A 330 6.19 17.79 -13.20
CA ILE A 330 6.40 18.92 -14.12
C ILE A 330 5.07 19.44 -14.70
N LEU A 331 3.97 18.65 -14.66
CA LEU A 331 2.66 19.01 -15.22
C LEU A 331 2.14 20.39 -14.81
N GLY A 332 2.28 20.75 -13.52
CA GLY A 332 1.84 22.05 -13.01
C GLY A 332 2.59 23.23 -13.66
N GLN A 333 3.86 23.04 -14.00
CA GLN A 333 4.65 24.04 -14.73
C GLN A 333 4.34 24.03 -16.22
N MET A 334 4.06 22.87 -16.82
CA MET A 334 3.65 22.81 -18.23
C MET A 334 2.34 23.58 -18.44
N SER A 335 1.35 23.37 -17.58
CA SER A 335 0.08 24.13 -17.60
C SER A 335 0.28 25.64 -17.37
N GLN A 336 1.10 26.05 -16.40
CA GLN A 336 1.45 27.46 -16.21
C GLN A 336 2.17 28.07 -17.43
N SER A 337 3.11 27.35 -18.04
CA SER A 337 3.86 27.81 -19.21
C SER A 337 3.01 27.95 -20.48
N LEU A 338 1.86 27.26 -20.52
CA LEU A 338 0.84 27.36 -21.57
C LEU A 338 -0.20 28.46 -21.30
N GLY A 339 -0.09 29.18 -20.17
CA GLY A 339 -1.00 30.28 -19.82
C GLY A 339 -2.31 29.86 -19.14
N TYR A 340 -2.38 28.68 -18.51
CA TYR A 340 -3.54 28.30 -17.70
C TYR A 340 -3.45 28.88 -16.28
N ASP A 341 -4.49 29.60 -15.86
CA ASP A 341 -4.57 30.25 -14.55
C ASP A 341 -4.67 29.25 -13.38
N ASN A 342 -5.36 28.12 -13.56
CA ASN A 342 -5.55 27.06 -12.55
C ASN A 342 -4.81 25.74 -12.90
N PRO A 343 -3.47 25.66 -12.73
CA PRO A 343 -2.69 24.47 -13.05
C PRO A 343 -2.99 23.26 -12.15
N TYR A 344 -3.66 23.48 -11.00
CA TYR A 344 -3.91 22.45 -9.99
C TYR A 344 -4.92 21.38 -10.46
N ILE A 345 -5.85 21.74 -11.35
CA ILE A 345 -6.89 20.84 -11.84
C ILE A 345 -6.30 19.70 -12.67
N PHE A 346 -5.36 20.01 -13.56
CA PHE A 346 -4.64 19.00 -14.35
C PHE A 346 -3.91 17.99 -13.47
N VAL A 347 -3.28 18.46 -12.38
CA VAL A 347 -2.56 17.62 -11.41
C VAL A 347 -3.54 16.68 -10.69
N SER A 348 -4.68 17.20 -10.25
CA SER A 348 -5.73 16.43 -9.58
C SER A 348 -6.43 15.44 -10.52
N MET A 349 -6.69 15.83 -11.76
CA MET A 349 -7.25 14.95 -12.79
C MET A 349 -6.31 13.77 -13.08
N ILE A 350 -5.00 14.00 -13.22
CA ILE A 350 -4.04 12.89 -13.38
C ILE A 350 -3.98 12.01 -12.12
N SER A 351 -4.10 12.58 -10.91
CA SER A 351 -4.22 11.81 -9.66
C SER A 351 -5.41 10.85 -9.68
N ILE A 352 -6.56 11.27 -10.22
CA ILE A 352 -7.76 10.41 -10.30
C ILE A 352 -7.66 9.38 -11.44
N TRP A 353 -7.08 9.72 -12.60
CA TRP A 353 -6.76 8.72 -13.64
C TRP A 353 -5.75 7.68 -13.14
N ASN A 354 -4.77 8.08 -12.33
CA ASN A 354 -3.81 7.19 -11.70
C ASN A 354 -4.49 6.22 -10.73
N PHE A 355 -5.45 6.70 -9.93
CA PHE A 355 -6.32 5.87 -9.11
C PHE A 355 -7.12 4.86 -9.95
N LEU A 356 -7.83 5.31 -10.99
CA LEU A 356 -8.64 4.47 -11.86
C LEU A 356 -7.80 3.35 -12.51
N GLY A 357 -6.58 3.68 -12.98
CA GLY A 357 -5.63 2.71 -13.52
C GLY A 357 -5.17 1.66 -12.50
N ARG A 358 -4.91 2.07 -11.24
CA ARG A 358 -4.49 1.16 -10.16
C ARG A 358 -5.61 0.23 -9.69
N ILE A 359 -6.82 0.75 -9.55
CA ILE A 359 -8.04 -0.01 -9.23
C ILE A 359 -8.37 -1.00 -10.35
N GLY A 360 -8.40 -0.53 -11.60
CA GLY A 360 -8.68 -1.33 -12.79
C GLY A 360 -7.63 -2.42 -13.01
N GLY A 361 -6.35 -2.10 -12.87
CA GLY A 361 -5.25 -3.07 -12.97
C GLY A 361 -5.34 -4.18 -11.91
N GLY A 362 -5.63 -3.82 -10.65
CA GLY A 362 -5.81 -4.80 -9.57
C GLY A 362 -6.96 -5.77 -9.82
N TYR A 363 -8.10 -5.27 -10.31
CA TYR A 363 -9.28 -6.09 -10.63
C TYR A 363 -9.10 -6.93 -11.91
N PHE A 364 -8.50 -6.36 -12.95
CA PHE A 364 -8.22 -7.07 -14.21
C PHE A 364 -7.18 -8.19 -14.01
N SER A 365 -6.16 -7.96 -13.17
CA SER A 365 -5.19 -8.99 -12.77
C SER A 365 -5.87 -10.22 -12.15
N GLU A 366 -6.86 -10.02 -11.27
CA GLU A 366 -7.63 -11.10 -10.67
C GLU A 366 -8.44 -11.88 -11.73
N ILE A 367 -9.13 -11.17 -12.64
CA ILE A 367 -9.91 -11.81 -13.73
C ILE A 367 -9.00 -12.63 -14.64
N VAL A 368 -7.83 -12.11 -15.01
CA VAL A 368 -6.87 -12.81 -15.88
C VAL A 368 -6.28 -14.02 -15.14
N GLY A 369 -5.87 -13.88 -13.88
CA GLY A 369 -5.38 -14.99 -13.05
C GLY A 369 -6.42 -16.12 -12.91
N LEU A 370 -7.68 -15.78 -12.63
CA LEU A 370 -8.79 -16.73 -12.56
C LEU A 370 -9.13 -17.38 -13.90
N ARG A 371 -8.86 -16.73 -15.04
CA ARG A 371 -9.03 -17.34 -16.37
C ARG A 371 -7.88 -18.30 -16.70
N ILE A 372 -6.65 -17.93 -16.42
CA ILE A 372 -5.46 -18.78 -16.66
C ILE A 372 -5.54 -20.03 -15.77
N SER A 373 -5.87 -19.88 -14.49
CA SER A 373 -6.05 -21.00 -13.54
C SER A 373 -7.27 -21.90 -13.82
N LYS A 374 -8.10 -21.58 -14.82
CA LYS A 374 -9.19 -22.44 -15.32
C LYS A 374 -8.90 -23.05 -16.70
N ALA A 375 -7.81 -22.62 -17.34
CA ALA A 375 -7.37 -23.09 -18.65
C ALA A 375 -6.17 -24.06 -18.55
N CYS A 376 -5.58 -24.15 -17.35
CA CYS A 376 -4.58 -25.14 -16.92
C CYS A 376 -5.25 -26.06 -15.90
#